data_AF-A0A1G1WEA2-F1
#
_entry.id   AF-A0A1G1WEA2-F1
#
_cell.length_a   1.000
_cell.length_b   1.000
_cell.length_c   1.000
_cell.angle_alpha   90.00
_cell.angle_beta   90.00
_cell.angle_gamma   90.00
#
_symmetry.space_group_name_H-M   'P 1'
#
loop_
_entity.id
_entity.type
_entity.pdbx_description
1 polymer ?
#
loop_
_entity_poly.entity_id
_entity_poly.type
_entity_poly.pdbx_seq_one_letter_code
_entity_poly.pdbx_strand_id
1 'polypeptide(L)'
;MAKSKLTKKKKEELIKKFGHVPTKEEIFEKLKASQERLMWALSGALKTAPPDLELRKQLLQAIEKAATLRGKVYREVIKEEPPRPKTIDKKKGVA
;
A
#
# COMPACT_ATOMS: atom_id res chain seq x y z
N MET A 1 -2.34 32.56 -2.28
CA MET A 1 -2.43 31.08 -2.31
C MET A 1 -2.08 30.59 -3.70
N ALA A 2 -0.88 30.03 -3.90
CA ALA A 2 -0.45 29.57 -5.22
C ALA A 2 -1.18 28.26 -5.58
N LYS A 3 -2.18 28.33 -6.48
CA LYS A 3 -2.68 27.16 -7.20
C LYS A 3 -1.50 26.62 -8.02
N SER A 4 -0.80 25.63 -7.49
CA SER A 4 0.25 24.91 -8.20
C SER A 4 -0.36 24.29 -9.46
N LYS A 5 -0.25 24.99 -10.60
CA LYS A 5 -0.71 24.52 -11.89
C LYS A 5 0.22 23.38 -12.29
N LEU A 6 -0.35 22.20 -12.51
CA LEU A 6 0.40 21.07 -13.07
C LEU A 6 1.12 21.51 -14.34
N THR A 7 2.44 21.27 -14.41
CA THR A 7 3.23 21.60 -15.59
C THR A 7 2.77 20.76 -16.79
N LYS A 8 2.86 21.29 -18.02
CA LYS A 8 2.43 20.58 -19.25
C LYS A 8 3.08 19.18 -19.35
N LYS A 9 4.36 19.07 -19.03
CA LYS A 9 5.10 17.80 -18.98
C LYS A 9 4.48 16.77 -18.02
N LYS A 10 4.11 17.18 -16.80
CA LYS A 10 3.44 16.29 -15.83
C LYS A 10 2.05 15.87 -16.29
N LYS A 11 1.30 16.74 -16.97
CA LYS A 11 0.00 16.37 -17.56
C LYS A 11 0.16 15.31 -18.64
N GLU A 12 1.11 15.48 -19.56
CA GLU A 12 1.36 14.51 -20.62
C GLU A 12 1.81 13.16 -20.06
N GLU A 13 2.66 13.13 -19.03
CA GLU A 13 3.05 11.88 -18.36
C GLU A 13 1.86 11.17 -17.71
N LEU A 14 0.97 11.92 -17.06
CA LEU A 14 -0.23 11.35 -16.45
C LEU A 14 -1.18 10.81 -17.51
N ILE A 15 -1.42 11.54 -18.60
CA ILE A 15 -2.26 11.09 -19.72
C ILE A 15 -1.65 9.85 -20.39
N LYS A 16 -0.34 9.78 -20.58
CA LYS A 16 0.33 8.58 -21.12
C LYS A 16 0.13 7.35 -20.24
N LYS A 17 0.12 7.51 -18.91
CA LYS A 17 0.00 6.39 -17.96
C LYS A 17 -1.44 6.01 -17.64
N PHE A 18 -2.36 6.96 -17.64
CA PHE A 18 -3.73 6.76 -17.19
C PHE A 18 -4.78 6.97 -18.28
N GLY A 19 -4.42 7.46 -19.46
CA GLY A 19 -5.36 7.86 -20.53
C GLY A 19 -5.98 9.25 -20.31
N HIS A 20 -5.98 9.73 -19.06
CA HIS A 20 -6.47 11.05 -18.66
C HIS A 20 -5.61 11.63 -17.53
N VAL A 21 -5.93 12.85 -17.09
CA VAL A 21 -5.34 13.40 -15.85
C VAL A 21 -6.16 12.83 -14.68
N PRO A 22 -5.58 11.96 -13.84
CA PRO A 22 -6.33 11.27 -12.81
C PRO A 22 -6.84 12.23 -11.74
N THR A 23 -8.02 11.95 -11.22
CA THR A 23 -8.59 12.69 -10.09
C THR A 23 -7.88 12.34 -8.79
N LYS A 24 -8.14 13.11 -7.73
CA LYS A 24 -7.56 12.81 -6.41
C LYS A 24 -8.04 11.44 -5.91
N GLU A 25 -9.31 11.14 -6.15
CA GLU A 25 -9.97 9.90 -5.76
C GLU A 25 -9.33 8.69 -6.47
N GLU A 26 -9.06 8.79 -7.77
CA GLU A 26 -8.38 7.72 -8.53
C GLU A 26 -6.94 7.49 -8.08
N ILE A 27 -6.23 8.58 -7.74
CA ILE A 27 -4.88 8.48 -7.18
C ILE A 27 -4.94 7.78 -5.82
N PHE A 28 -5.91 8.13 -4.98
CA PHE A 28 -6.10 7.52 -3.67
C PHE A 28 -6.46 6.04 -3.78
N GLU A 29 -7.40 5.67 -4.65
CA GLU A 29 -7.76 4.27 -4.90
C GLU A 29 -6.56 3.44 -5.37
N LYS A 30 -5.77 3.94 -6.31
CA LYS A 30 -4.55 3.25 -6.75
C LYS A 30 -3.51 3.14 -5.63
N LEU A 31 -3.40 4.15 -4.79
CA LEU A 31 -2.51 4.15 -3.64
C LEU A 31 -2.96 3.13 -2.58
N LYS A 32 -4.27 3.07 -2.28
CA LYS A 32 -4.88 2.04 -1.41
C LYS A 32 -4.55 0.64 -1.94
N ALA A 33 -4.89 0.38 -3.22
CA ALA A 33 -4.64 -0.90 -3.86
C ALA A 33 -3.15 -1.28 -3.91
N SER A 34 -2.26 -0.30 -4.10
CA SER A 34 -0.81 -0.54 -4.08
C SER A 34 -0.31 -0.95 -2.69
N GLN A 35 -0.77 -0.29 -1.63
CA GLN A 35 -0.42 -0.63 -0.26
C GLN A 35 -0.94 -2.03 0.13
N GLU A 36 -2.14 -2.39 -0.32
CA GLU A 36 -2.72 -3.71 -0.08
C GLU A 36 -1.94 -4.82 -0.80
N ARG A 37 -1.61 -4.63 -2.08
CA ARG A 37 -0.78 -5.59 -2.84
C ARG A 37 0.58 -5.81 -2.18
N LEU A 38 1.23 -4.75 -1.71
CA LEU A 38 2.51 -4.83 -1.01
C LEU A 38 2.38 -5.66 0.29
N MET A 39 1.40 -5.37 1.12
CA MET A 39 1.16 -6.11 2.36
C MET A 39 0.84 -7.59 2.09
N TRP A 40 0.07 -7.87 1.04
CA TRP A 40 -0.29 -9.23 0.65
C TRP A 40 0.91 -10.01 0.12
N ALA A 41 1.72 -9.41 -0.74
CA ALA A 41 2.93 -10.01 -1.27
C ALA A 41 3.94 -10.33 -0.16
N LEU A 42 4.18 -9.41 0.77
CA LEU A 42 5.10 -9.63 1.89
C LEU A 42 4.58 -10.70 2.85
N SER A 43 3.27 -10.72 3.14
CA SER A 43 2.65 -11.75 3.96
C SER A 43 2.71 -13.14 3.30
N GLY A 44 2.50 -13.20 1.98
CA GLY A 44 2.65 -14.41 1.19
C GLY A 44 4.09 -14.91 1.20
N ALA A 45 5.05 -14.02 0.95
CA ALA A 45 6.48 -14.33 1.00
C ALA A 45 6.90 -14.88 2.36
N LEU A 46 6.41 -14.31 3.47
CA LEU A 46 6.69 -14.83 4.81
C LEU A 46 6.13 -16.24 5.02
N LYS A 47 4.95 -16.56 4.46
CA LYS A 47 4.35 -17.91 4.58
C LYS A 47 5.12 -18.97 3.79
N THR A 48 5.63 -18.62 2.62
CA THR A 48 6.35 -19.54 1.74
C THR A 48 7.86 -19.53 1.95
N ALA A 49 8.38 -18.63 2.79
CA ALA A 49 9.80 -18.53 3.05
C ALA A 49 10.33 -19.80 3.73
N PRO A 50 11.53 -20.27 3.32
CA PRO A 50 12.21 -21.35 4.02
C PRO A 50 12.39 -21.02 5.51
N PRO A 51 12.65 -22.02 6.38
CA PRO A 51 12.87 -21.81 7.80
C PRO A 51 14.22 -21.14 8.12
N ASP A 52 14.67 -20.22 7.26
CA ASP A 52 15.83 -19.37 7.47
C ASP A 52 15.43 -18.20 8.38
N LEU A 53 16.10 -18.09 9.52
CA LEU A 53 15.80 -17.09 10.55
C LEU A 53 16.16 -15.67 10.10
N GLU A 54 17.22 -15.48 9.30
CA GLU A 54 17.63 -14.16 8.83
C GLU A 54 16.66 -13.63 7.77
N LEU A 55 16.28 -14.47 6.80
CA LEU A 55 15.32 -14.12 5.77
C LEU A 55 13.95 -13.79 6.39
N ARG A 56 13.49 -14.58 7.36
CA ARG A 56 12.24 -14.31 8.08
C ARG A 56 12.29 -12.99 8.85
N LYS A 57 13.41 -12.67 9.52
CA LYS A 57 13.60 -11.37 10.18
C LYS A 57 13.56 -10.22 9.18
N GLN A 58 14.22 -10.35 8.04
CA GLN A 58 14.20 -9.32 6.99
C GLN A 58 12.79 -9.10 6.43
N LEU A 59 12.04 -10.17 6.18
CA LEU A 59 10.64 -10.10 5.73
C LEU A 59 9.73 -9.44 6.78
N LEU A 60 9.88 -9.79 8.06
CA LEU A 60 9.14 -9.13 9.15
C LEU A 60 9.46 -7.63 9.24
N GLN A 61 10.74 -7.24 9.15
CA GLN A 61 11.13 -5.83 9.11
C GLN A 61 10.55 -5.10 7.89
N ALA A 62 10.50 -5.76 6.73
CA ALA A 62 9.88 -5.19 5.54
C ALA A 62 8.37 -5.00 5.72
N ILE A 63 7.67 -5.95 6.36
CA ILE A 63 6.25 -5.85 6.71
C ILE A 63 6.01 -4.69 7.68
N GLU A 64 6.83 -4.52 8.72
CA GLU A 64 6.71 -3.43 9.68
C GLU A 64 6.92 -2.06 9.03
N LYS A 65 7.93 -1.94 8.15
CA LYS A 65 8.17 -0.72 7.37
C LYS A 65 7.00 -0.41 6.44
N ALA A 66 6.49 -1.41 5.74
CA ALA A 66 5.33 -1.27 4.86
C ALA A 66 4.06 -0.87 5.63
N ALA A 67 3.81 -1.47 6.80
CA ALA A 67 2.69 -1.12 7.68
C ALA A 67 2.81 0.32 8.21
N THR A 68 4.02 0.74 8.57
CA THR A 68 4.29 2.12 9.01
C THR A 68 4.03 3.12 7.88
N LEU A 69 4.53 2.84 6.68
CA LEU A 69 4.32 3.68 5.50
C LEU A 69 2.83 3.76 5.15
N ARG A 70 2.13 2.62 5.16
CA ARG A 70 0.68 2.54 4.97
C ARG A 70 -0.04 3.42 5.98
N GLY A 71 0.31 3.34 7.27
CA GLY A 71 -0.28 4.18 8.32
C GLY A 71 -0.04 5.68 8.11
N LYS A 72 1.12 6.09 7.59
CA LYS A 72 1.40 7.49 7.23
C LYS A 72 0.57 7.93 6.03
N VAL A 73 0.57 7.14 4.96
CA VAL A 73 -0.20 7.41 3.74
C VAL A 73 -1.70 7.55 4.05
N TYR A 74 -2.25 6.64 4.86
CA TYR A 74 -3.67 6.69 5.21
C TYR A 74 -4.01 7.91 6.07
N ARG A 75 -3.18 8.28 7.06
CA ARG A 75 -3.42 9.45 7.92
C ARG A 75 -3.21 10.79 7.20
N GLU A 76 -2.11 10.92 6.46
CA GLU A 76 -1.67 12.21 5.92
C GLU A 76 -2.21 12.49 4.52
N VAL A 77 -2.34 11.44 3.68
CA VAL A 77 -2.72 11.59 2.27
C VAL A 77 -4.20 11.28 2.06
N ILE A 78 -4.63 10.09 2.47
CA ILE A 78 -6.01 9.61 2.25
C ILE A 78 -6.97 10.22 3.28
N LYS A 79 -6.47 10.51 4.49
CA LYS A 79 -7.25 10.99 5.66
C LYS A 79 -8.35 10.02 6.09
N GLU A 80 -8.09 8.73 5.95
CA GLU A 80 -8.96 7.63 6.39
C GLU A 80 -8.17 6.68 7.29
N GLU A 81 -8.87 5.84 8.05
CA GLU A 81 -8.19 4.72 8.72
C GLU A 81 -7.80 3.64 7.70
N PRO A 82 -6.57 3.11 7.79
CA PRO A 82 -6.18 1.98 6.95
C PRO A 82 -7.07 0.77 7.28
N PRO A 83 -7.67 0.09 6.29
CA PRO A 83 -8.49 -1.08 6.56
C PRO A 83 -7.66 -2.09 7.36
N ARG A 84 -8.23 -2.66 8.41
CA ARG A 84 -7.51 -3.66 9.17
C ARG A 84 -7.16 -4.79 8.20
N PRO A 85 -5.90 -5.23 8.15
CA PRO A 85 -5.59 -6.43 7.37
C PRO A 85 -6.57 -7.50 7.83
N LYS A 86 -7.17 -8.24 6.89
CA LYS A 86 -7.97 -9.42 7.21
C LYS A 86 -7.01 -10.40 7.89
N THR A 87 -6.85 -10.25 9.20
CA THR A 87 -6.33 -11.30 10.03
C THR A 87 -7.21 -12.49 9.73
N ILE A 88 -6.59 -13.60 9.33
CA ILE A 88 -7.21 -14.92 9.44
C ILE A 88 -7.93 -14.92 10.78
N ASP A 89 -9.24 -15.12 10.75
CA ASP A 89 -10.10 -15.15 11.91
C ASP A 89 -9.39 -15.93 13.03
N LYS A 90 -8.93 -15.24 14.07
CA LYS A 90 -8.48 -15.92 15.32
C LYS A 90 -9.68 -16.53 16.06
N LYS A 91 -10.88 -16.47 15.48
CA LYS A 91 -12.10 -17.14 15.92
C LYS A 91 -12.78 -17.89 14.76
N LYS A 92 -12.13 -18.92 14.23
CA LYS A 92 -12.84 -20.09 13.67
C LYS A 92 -11.91 -21.29 13.61
N GLY A 93 -12.16 -22.28 14.47
CA GLY A 93 -11.64 -23.64 14.33
C GLY A 93 -10.56 -24.07 15.32
N VAL A 94 -10.82 -23.95 16.63
CA VAL A 94 -10.53 -25.10 17.50
C VAL A 94 -11.77 -25.98 17.40
N ALA A 95 -11.63 -27.10 16.70
CA ALA A 95 -12.42 -28.32 16.83
C ALA A 95 -11.52 -29.47 16.38
#